data_AF-A0A6J1L3U4-F1
#
_entry.id   AF-A0A6J1L3U4-F1
#
_cell.length_a   1.000
_cell.length_b   1.000
_cell.length_c   1.000
_cell.angle_alpha   90.00
_cell.angle_beta   90.00
_cell.angle_gamma   90.00
#
_symmetry.space_group_name_H-M   'P 1'
#
loop_
_entity.id
_entity.type
_entity.pdbx_description
1 polymer ?
#
loop_
_entity_poly.entity_id
_entity_poly.type
_entity_poly.pdbx_seq_one_letter_code
_entity_poly.pdbx_strand_id
1 'polypeptide(L)'
;MKNVLDVMSLQQHVETSKAQNMKPIDYRKSTKPGLVPLYIFECAAKLKMKPLTAACAAIVYHRFFKEVKASDYDEFLIAASSLYLAGKIKDDDTVKIRDVINVAYSTLNRGSAPLDLNDEYWAMRDAIVQAELLITRTLSFDLNIDLAHKYLLYYMKTLQDWVGTDVWNSVPIAKTAASYLQDFHHSSNILKYKPTHVAIGCLSLALQTYGVQVPLTDESDEASMWYKPLVKDFTRENQWEIIEDVIEVYKHEASLKAN
;
A
#
# COMPACT_ATOMS: atom_id res chain seq x y z
N MET A 1 -18.65 27.29 -37.30
CA MET A 1 -19.44 26.59 -36.25
C MET A 1 -19.55 25.13 -36.68
N LYS A 2 -18.97 24.10 -36.08
CA LYS A 2 -18.44 23.87 -34.73
C LYS A 2 -17.32 22.82 -34.87
N ASN A 3 -16.05 23.21 -34.69
CA ASN A 3 -15.01 22.28 -34.23
C ASN A 3 -15.03 22.33 -32.71
N VAL A 4 -16.10 21.81 -32.11
CA VAL A 4 -16.08 21.49 -30.69
C VAL A 4 -15.47 20.10 -30.67
N LEU A 5 -14.16 20.01 -30.39
CA LEU A 5 -13.58 18.74 -29.99
C LEU A 5 -14.43 18.23 -28.83
N ASP A 6 -15.01 17.05 -29.00
CA ASP A 6 -15.80 16.41 -27.96
C ASP A 6 -14.84 15.97 -26.85
N VAL A 7 -14.61 16.88 -25.90
CA VAL A 7 -13.72 16.70 -24.75
C VAL A 7 -14.11 15.44 -23.97
N MET A 8 -15.39 15.06 -23.98
CA MET A 8 -15.87 13.85 -23.33
C MET A 8 -15.39 12.59 -24.05
N SER A 9 -15.37 12.59 -25.39
CA SER A 9 -14.82 11.46 -26.17
C SER A 9 -13.31 11.32 -25.96
N LEU A 10 -12.56 12.43 -25.85
CA LEU A 10 -11.13 12.42 -25.55
C LEU A 10 -10.85 11.94 -24.12
N GLN A 11 -11.65 12.36 -23.13
CA GLN A 11 -11.56 11.86 -21.76
C GLN A 11 -11.88 10.36 -21.69
N GLN A 12 -12.91 9.89 -22.40
CA GLN A 12 -13.23 8.47 -22.50
C GLN A 12 -12.12 7.67 -23.16
N HIS A 13 -11.44 8.20 -24.19
CA HIS A 13 -10.27 7.56 -24.82
C HIS A 13 -9.05 7.55 -23.89
N VAL A 14 -8.84 8.60 -23.09
CA VAL A 14 -7.77 8.64 -22.06
C VAL A 14 -8.07 7.68 -20.91
N GLU A 15 -9.34 7.55 -20.51
CA GLU A 15 -9.77 6.59 -19.49
C GLU A 15 -9.73 5.15 -20.00
N THR A 16 -10.16 4.88 -21.23
CA THR A 16 -10.03 3.56 -21.85
C THR A 16 -8.59 3.20 -22.14
N SER A 17 -7.72 4.14 -22.54
CA SER A 17 -6.28 3.86 -22.70
C SER A 17 -5.55 3.67 -21.36
N LYS A 18 -5.95 4.39 -20.30
CA LYS A 18 -5.49 4.10 -18.93
C LYS A 18 -5.99 2.75 -18.41
N ALA A 19 -7.22 2.37 -18.74
CA ALA A 19 -7.78 1.06 -18.40
C ALA A 19 -7.21 -0.09 -19.26
N GLN A 20 -6.80 0.19 -20.51
CA GLN A 20 -6.21 -0.78 -21.43
C GLN A 20 -4.72 -1.04 -21.16
N ASN A 21 -4.02 -0.15 -20.43
CA ASN A 21 -2.59 -0.29 -20.13
C ASN A 21 -2.25 -1.15 -18.89
N MET A 22 -3.24 -1.77 -18.24
CA MET A 22 -2.98 -2.81 -17.25
C MET A 22 -3.86 -4.01 -17.56
N LYS A 23 -3.34 -4.96 -18.34
CA LYS A 23 -3.92 -6.31 -18.37
C LYS A 23 -3.97 -6.80 -16.92
N PRO A 24 -5.14 -7.17 -16.40
CA PRO A 24 -5.23 -7.62 -15.03
C PRO A 24 -4.39 -8.88 -14.84
N ILE A 25 -3.55 -8.91 -13.80
CA ILE A 25 -2.64 -10.03 -13.57
C ILE A 25 -3.49 -11.26 -13.20
N ASP A 26 -3.22 -12.38 -13.88
CA ASP A 26 -3.78 -13.69 -13.54
C ASP A 26 -3.01 -14.26 -12.34
N TYR A 27 -3.56 -14.07 -11.14
CA TYR A 27 -2.94 -14.47 -9.89
C TYR A 27 -2.66 -15.98 -9.78
N ARG A 28 -3.45 -16.83 -10.46
CA ARG A 28 -3.25 -18.28 -10.48
C ARG A 28 -2.10 -18.79 -11.36
N LYS A 29 -1.63 -17.98 -12.32
CA LYS A 29 -0.62 -18.42 -13.31
C LYS A 29 0.78 -17.87 -13.04
N SER A 30 0.90 -16.91 -12.13
CA SER A 30 2.15 -16.19 -11.88
C SER A 30 2.64 -16.46 -10.45
N THR A 31 3.71 -17.24 -10.30
CA THR A 31 4.36 -17.50 -9.00
C THR A 31 5.55 -16.55 -8.79
N LYS A 32 5.32 -15.24 -8.99
CA LYS A 32 6.37 -14.22 -8.80
C LYS A 32 6.27 -13.64 -7.37
N PRO A 33 7.41 -13.34 -6.71
CA PRO A 33 7.39 -12.67 -5.41
C PRO A 33 6.72 -11.29 -5.53
N GLY A 34 5.94 -10.88 -4.53
CA GLY A 34 5.22 -9.59 -4.52
C GLY A 34 3.83 -9.61 -5.17
N LEU A 35 3.38 -10.77 -5.67
CA LEU A 35 2.05 -10.92 -6.27
C LEU A 35 0.91 -10.80 -5.24
N VAL A 36 1.08 -11.38 -4.05
CA VAL A 36 0.02 -11.41 -3.04
C VAL A 36 -0.27 -10.03 -2.44
N PRO A 37 0.74 -9.17 -2.16
CA PRO A 37 0.48 -7.78 -1.81
C PRO A 37 -0.31 -7.01 -2.88
N LEU A 38 -0.01 -7.21 -4.18
CA LEU A 38 -0.83 -6.62 -5.26
C LEU A 38 -2.27 -7.13 -5.22
N TYR A 39 -2.48 -8.41 -4.93
CA TYR A 39 -3.81 -8.98 -4.75
C TYR A 39 -4.56 -8.33 -3.58
N ILE A 40 -3.89 -8.08 -2.45
CA ILE A 40 -4.47 -7.37 -1.29
C ILE A 40 -4.94 -5.97 -1.71
N PHE A 41 -4.10 -5.20 -2.40
CA PHE A 41 -4.45 -3.84 -2.82
C PHE A 41 -5.52 -3.79 -3.92
N GLU A 42 -5.52 -4.73 -4.87
CA GLU A 42 -6.60 -4.84 -5.85
C GLU A 42 -7.94 -5.17 -5.18
N CYS A 43 -7.94 -6.13 -4.24
CA CYS A 43 -9.14 -6.47 -3.48
C CYS A 43 -9.61 -5.28 -2.63
N ALA A 44 -8.70 -4.59 -1.94
CA ALA A 44 -9.03 -3.41 -1.15
C ALA A 44 -9.64 -2.28 -1.99
N ALA A 45 -9.12 -2.07 -3.21
CA ALA A 45 -9.68 -1.08 -4.15
C ALA A 45 -11.10 -1.46 -4.60
N LYS A 46 -11.34 -2.75 -4.93
CA LYS A 46 -12.67 -3.25 -5.30
C LYS A 46 -13.68 -3.19 -4.15
N LEU A 47 -13.22 -3.43 -2.92
CA LEU A 47 -14.00 -3.28 -1.69
C LEU A 47 -14.21 -1.82 -1.29
N LYS A 48 -13.58 -0.86 -1.96
CA LYS A 48 -13.60 0.58 -1.64
C LYS A 48 -13.14 0.86 -0.20
N MET A 49 -12.17 0.09 0.28
CA MET A 49 -11.59 0.26 1.62
C MET A 49 -10.83 1.58 1.74
N LYS A 50 -10.77 2.12 2.96
CA LYS A 50 -9.90 3.26 3.22
C LYS A 50 -8.43 2.85 3.02
N PRO A 51 -7.56 3.73 2.50
CA PRO A 51 -6.14 3.41 2.31
C PRO A 51 -5.43 2.94 3.58
N LEU A 52 -5.80 3.50 4.74
CA LEU A 52 -5.29 3.08 6.05
C LEU A 52 -5.69 1.65 6.42
N THR A 53 -6.91 1.23 6.06
CA THR A 53 -7.39 -0.14 6.28
C THR A 53 -6.65 -1.12 5.36
N ALA A 54 -6.41 -0.74 4.11
CA ALA A 54 -5.62 -1.54 3.16
C ALA A 54 -4.16 -1.70 3.63
N ALA A 55 -3.53 -0.62 4.09
CA ALA A 55 -2.20 -0.63 4.67
C ALA A 55 -2.12 -1.53 5.93
N CYS A 56 -3.12 -1.46 6.79
CA CYS A 56 -3.26 -2.35 7.95
C CYS A 56 -3.31 -3.82 7.53
N ALA A 57 -4.11 -4.16 6.51
CA ALA A 57 -4.20 -5.53 5.98
C ALA A 57 -2.86 -6.04 5.45
N ALA A 58 -2.12 -5.21 4.72
CA ALA A 58 -0.79 -5.56 4.23
C ALA A 58 0.20 -5.84 5.39
N ILE A 59 0.18 -5.02 6.44
CA ILE A 59 1.05 -5.23 7.62
C ILE A 59 0.67 -6.51 8.36
N VAL A 60 -0.63 -6.79 8.55
CA VAL A 60 -1.09 -8.06 9.15
C VAL A 60 -0.55 -9.25 8.36
N TYR A 61 -0.69 -9.21 7.03
CA TYR A 61 -0.19 -10.24 6.13
C TYR A 61 1.33 -10.45 6.28
N HIS A 62 2.10 -9.37 6.20
CA HIS A 62 3.56 -9.45 6.31
C HIS A 62 4.01 -9.95 7.69
N ARG A 63 3.33 -9.53 8.77
CA ARG A 63 3.64 -9.99 10.13
C ARG A 63 3.36 -11.48 10.29
N PHE A 64 2.27 -11.97 9.69
CA PHE A 64 1.92 -13.39 9.73
C PHE A 64 3.02 -14.25 9.06
N PHE A 65 3.40 -13.93 7.82
CA PHE A 65 4.43 -14.67 7.08
C PHE A 65 5.86 -14.47 7.58
N LYS A 66 6.07 -13.56 8.55
CA LYS A 66 7.33 -13.49 9.30
C LYS A 66 7.45 -14.62 10.33
N GLU A 67 6.34 -15.04 10.91
CA GLU A 67 6.29 -16.07 11.96
C GLU A 67 6.07 -17.48 11.40
N VAL A 68 5.53 -17.60 10.18
CA VAL A 68 5.22 -18.88 9.55
C VAL A 68 5.88 -19.07 8.20
N LYS A 69 6.03 -20.32 7.76
CA LYS A 69 6.51 -20.63 6.41
C LYS A 69 5.38 -20.44 5.40
N ALA A 70 5.68 -19.78 4.29
CA ALA A 70 4.73 -19.55 3.19
C ALA A 70 4.20 -20.85 2.55
N SER A 71 4.97 -21.94 2.60
CA SER A 71 4.60 -23.24 2.03
C SER A 71 3.41 -23.92 2.72
N ASP A 72 3.13 -23.55 3.97
CA ASP A 72 2.22 -24.28 4.83
C ASP A 72 0.77 -23.76 4.71
N TYR A 73 0.59 -22.60 4.04
CA TYR A 73 -0.69 -21.89 3.97
C TYR A 73 -0.97 -21.38 2.56
N ASP A 74 -2.26 -21.27 2.21
CA ASP A 74 -2.68 -20.57 1.01
C ASP A 74 -2.54 -19.05 1.22
N GLU A 75 -1.55 -18.44 0.56
CA GLU A 75 -1.25 -17.01 0.67
C GLU A 75 -2.45 -16.12 0.30
N PHE A 76 -3.29 -16.53 -0.67
CA PHE A 76 -4.45 -15.75 -1.08
C PHE A 76 -5.60 -15.81 -0.07
N LEU A 77 -5.77 -16.96 0.59
CA LEU A 77 -6.71 -17.11 1.69
C LEU A 77 -6.29 -16.25 2.88
N ILE A 78 -5.01 -16.30 3.26
CA ILE A 78 -4.46 -15.45 4.33
C ILE A 78 -4.58 -13.97 3.99
N ALA A 79 -4.34 -13.59 2.73
CA ALA A 79 -4.55 -12.22 2.25
C ALA A 79 -6.02 -11.76 2.37
N ALA A 80 -6.98 -12.60 1.96
CA ALA A 80 -8.40 -12.30 2.10
C ALA A 80 -8.82 -12.17 3.58
N SER A 81 -8.35 -13.07 4.45
CA SER A 81 -8.59 -12.99 5.89
C SER A 81 -7.92 -11.78 6.52
N SER A 82 -6.74 -11.37 6.05
CA SER A 82 -6.06 -10.15 6.52
C SER A 82 -6.86 -8.89 6.18
N LEU A 83 -7.50 -8.83 5.01
CA LEU A 83 -8.41 -7.74 4.64
C LEU A 83 -9.64 -7.69 5.55
N TYR A 84 -10.25 -8.84 5.81
CA TYR A 84 -11.41 -8.95 6.71
C TYR A 84 -11.05 -8.56 8.15
N LEU A 85 -9.90 -9.01 8.66
CA LEU A 85 -9.40 -8.67 9.98
C LEU A 85 -9.07 -7.17 10.08
N ALA A 86 -8.41 -6.60 9.08
CA ALA A 86 -8.06 -5.17 9.07
C ALA A 86 -9.30 -4.26 9.08
N GLY A 87 -10.38 -4.66 8.41
CA GLY A 87 -11.67 -3.99 8.48
C GLY A 87 -12.20 -3.89 9.92
N LYS A 88 -12.03 -4.95 10.70
CA LYS A 88 -12.39 -4.97 12.13
C LYS A 88 -11.42 -4.18 13.01
N ILE A 89 -10.13 -4.21 12.74
CA ILE A 89 -9.12 -3.45 13.51
C ILE A 89 -9.30 -1.94 13.34
N LYS A 90 -9.72 -1.48 12.17
CA LYS A 90 -9.87 -0.04 11.85
C LYS A 90 -11.32 0.44 11.83
N ASP A 91 -12.27 -0.38 12.29
CA ASP A 91 -13.71 -0.08 12.31
C ASP A 91 -14.21 0.45 10.95
N ASP A 92 -13.90 -0.30 9.88
CA ASP A 92 -14.29 0.04 8.52
C ASP A 92 -15.56 -0.71 8.10
N ASP A 93 -16.71 -0.05 8.22
CA ASP A 93 -18.04 -0.59 7.90
C ASP A 93 -18.22 -1.04 6.44
N THR A 94 -17.29 -0.65 5.56
CA THR A 94 -17.27 -1.07 4.16
C THR A 94 -16.89 -2.54 3.98
N VAL A 95 -16.20 -3.14 4.97
CA VAL A 95 -15.64 -4.49 4.88
C VAL A 95 -16.62 -5.51 5.44
N LYS A 96 -17.49 -6.04 4.58
CA LYS A 96 -18.37 -7.16 4.93
C LYS A 96 -17.80 -8.47 4.43
N ILE A 97 -17.94 -9.54 5.22
CA ILE A 97 -17.42 -10.87 4.87
C ILE A 97 -17.92 -11.37 3.50
N ARG A 98 -19.19 -11.08 3.15
CA ARG A 98 -19.76 -11.42 1.84
C ARG A 98 -19.03 -10.71 0.70
N ASP A 99 -18.76 -9.42 0.87
CA ASP A 99 -18.10 -8.62 -0.16
C ASP A 99 -16.63 -9.06 -0.30
N VAL A 100 -15.96 -9.37 0.82
CA VAL A 100 -14.60 -9.94 0.82
C VAL A 100 -14.55 -11.25 0.05
N ILE A 101 -15.48 -12.18 0.31
CA ILE A 101 -15.58 -13.47 -0.41
C ILE A 101 -15.77 -13.24 -1.91
N ASN A 102 -16.74 -12.40 -2.29
CA ASN A 102 -17.06 -12.13 -3.69
C ASN A 102 -15.89 -11.48 -4.43
N VAL A 103 -15.23 -10.51 -3.80
CA VAL A 103 -14.08 -9.81 -4.38
C VAL A 103 -12.87 -10.74 -4.47
N ALA A 104 -12.59 -11.52 -3.44
CA ALA A 104 -11.50 -12.50 -3.43
C ALA A 104 -11.69 -13.53 -4.56
N TYR A 105 -12.88 -14.13 -4.64
CA TYR A 105 -13.23 -15.10 -5.67
C TYR A 105 -13.16 -14.48 -7.08
N SER A 106 -13.77 -13.32 -7.30
CA SER A 106 -13.76 -12.65 -8.61
C SER A 106 -12.36 -12.23 -9.05
N THR A 107 -11.49 -11.86 -8.11
CA THR A 107 -10.11 -11.46 -8.40
C THR A 107 -9.24 -12.66 -8.76
N LEU A 108 -9.46 -13.82 -8.11
CA LEU A 108 -8.76 -15.07 -8.43
C LEU A 108 -9.32 -15.76 -9.69
N ASN A 109 -10.62 -15.65 -9.94
CA ASN A 109 -11.35 -16.29 -11.04
C ASN A 109 -11.86 -15.25 -12.04
N ARG A 110 -10.93 -14.52 -12.69
CA ARG A 110 -11.30 -13.51 -13.68
C ARG A 110 -12.06 -14.15 -14.84
N GLY A 111 -13.28 -13.64 -15.09
CA GLY A 111 -14.15 -14.14 -16.17
C GLY A 111 -15.11 -15.26 -15.78
N SER A 112 -15.05 -15.76 -14.55
CA SER A 112 -16.06 -16.68 -14.02
C SER A 112 -17.32 -15.93 -13.58
N ALA A 113 -18.46 -16.63 -13.56
CA ALA A 113 -19.69 -16.11 -12.97
C ALA A 113 -19.48 -15.79 -11.46
N PRO A 114 -20.25 -14.84 -10.89
CA PRO A 114 -20.27 -14.60 -9.46
C PRO A 114 -20.53 -15.90 -8.69
N LEU A 115 -19.94 -16.02 -7.50
CA LEU A 115 -20.11 -17.20 -6.66
C LEU A 115 -21.57 -17.31 -6.20
N ASP A 116 -22.23 -18.41 -6.52
CA ASP A 116 -23.57 -18.73 -6.03
C ASP A 116 -23.54 -19.00 -4.52
N LEU A 117 -24.66 -18.79 -3.82
CA LEU A 117 -24.79 -19.15 -2.40
C LEU A 117 -24.94 -20.67 -2.22
N ASN A 118 -23.91 -21.40 -2.60
CA ASN A 118 -23.80 -22.85 -2.54
C ASN A 118 -22.83 -23.28 -1.42
N ASP A 119 -22.53 -24.57 -1.33
CA ASP A 119 -21.62 -25.13 -0.33
C ASP A 119 -20.19 -24.56 -0.43
N GLU A 120 -19.73 -24.16 -1.63
CA GLU A 120 -18.42 -23.54 -1.83
C GLU A 120 -18.32 -22.16 -1.16
N TYR A 121 -19.39 -21.37 -1.21
CA TYR A 121 -19.47 -20.09 -0.49
C TYR A 121 -19.36 -20.28 1.03
N TRP A 122 -20.07 -21.26 1.59
CA TRP A 122 -20.03 -21.53 3.03
C TRP A 122 -18.65 -22.07 3.46
N ALA A 123 -18.05 -22.96 2.67
CA ALA A 123 -16.70 -23.44 2.91
C ALA A 123 -15.66 -22.31 2.88
N MET A 124 -15.74 -21.39 1.91
CA MET A 124 -14.85 -20.23 1.84
C MET A 124 -15.05 -19.28 3.00
N ARG A 125 -16.30 -19.04 3.41
CA ARG A 125 -16.61 -18.23 4.59
C ARG A 125 -15.98 -18.82 5.85
N ASP A 126 -16.16 -20.12 6.07
CA ASP A 126 -15.61 -20.80 7.24
C ASP A 126 -14.08 -20.81 7.21
N ALA A 127 -13.47 -21.02 6.04
CA ALA A 127 -12.03 -20.91 5.84
C ALA A 127 -11.50 -19.51 6.20
N ILE A 128 -12.17 -18.44 5.77
CA ILE A 128 -11.78 -17.06 6.09
C ILE A 128 -11.84 -16.81 7.59
N VAL A 129 -12.90 -17.26 8.27
CA VAL A 129 -13.08 -17.09 9.71
C VAL A 129 -12.06 -17.91 10.50
N GLN A 130 -11.74 -19.12 10.06
CA GLN A 130 -10.70 -19.94 10.68
C GLN A 130 -9.31 -19.34 10.48
N ALA A 131 -9.01 -18.87 9.26
CA ALA A 131 -7.76 -18.19 8.96
C ALA A 131 -7.61 -16.88 9.73
N GLU A 132 -8.69 -16.14 9.97
CA GLU A 132 -8.67 -14.98 10.87
C GLU A 132 -8.24 -15.36 12.30
N LEU A 133 -8.86 -16.40 12.86
CA LEU A 133 -8.51 -16.89 14.19
C LEU A 133 -7.05 -17.39 14.25
N LEU A 134 -6.58 -18.01 13.17
CA LEU A 134 -5.19 -18.42 13.03
C LEU A 134 -4.25 -17.21 13.04
N ILE A 135 -4.51 -16.20 12.20
CA ILE A 135 -3.68 -14.98 12.10
C ILE A 135 -3.60 -14.30 13.47
N THR A 136 -4.74 -14.08 14.14
CA THR A 136 -4.78 -13.42 15.44
C THR A 136 -4.01 -14.19 16.52
N ARG A 137 -4.08 -15.53 16.51
CA ARG A 137 -3.30 -16.38 17.43
C ARG A 137 -1.81 -16.35 17.13
N THR A 138 -1.41 -16.44 15.86
CA THR A 138 -0.01 -16.36 15.43
C THR A 138 0.61 -15.02 15.83
N LEU A 139 -0.15 -13.92 15.71
CA LEU A 139 0.28 -12.60 16.14
C LEU A 139 0.12 -12.36 17.66
N SER A 140 -0.21 -13.40 18.45
CA SER A 140 -0.41 -13.31 19.90
C SER A 140 -1.40 -12.21 20.31
N PHE A 141 -2.41 -11.95 19.47
CA PHE A 141 -3.40 -10.87 19.61
C PHE A 141 -2.79 -9.45 19.65
N ASP A 142 -1.52 -9.27 19.23
CA ASP A 142 -0.93 -7.94 19.01
C ASP A 142 -1.42 -7.35 17.68
N LEU A 143 -2.64 -6.80 17.73
CA LEU A 143 -3.30 -6.15 16.59
C LEU A 143 -3.13 -4.62 16.60
N ASN A 144 -2.27 -4.09 17.49
CA ASN A 144 -2.02 -2.65 17.55
C ASN A 144 -1.04 -2.24 16.45
N ILE A 145 -1.58 -1.95 15.26
CA ILE A 145 -0.79 -1.56 14.10
C ILE A 145 -0.70 -0.04 14.02
N ASP A 146 0.49 0.44 14.38
CA ASP A 146 0.90 1.82 14.18
C ASP A 146 1.35 2.05 12.73
N LEU A 147 0.71 3.02 12.06
CA LEU A 147 0.88 3.28 10.64
C LEU A 147 1.71 4.55 10.43
N ALA A 148 2.67 4.47 9.50
CA ALA A 148 3.52 5.61 9.13
C ALA A 148 2.72 6.82 8.60
N HIS A 149 1.49 6.61 8.10
CA HIS A 149 0.64 7.69 7.57
C HIS A 149 0.36 8.79 8.59
N LYS A 150 0.24 8.44 9.88
CA LYS A 150 0.03 9.42 10.95
C LYS A 150 1.23 10.37 11.06
N TYR A 151 2.44 9.82 11.08
CA TYR A 151 3.69 10.59 11.17
C TYR A 151 3.94 11.41 9.92
N LEU A 152 3.66 10.81 8.75
CA LEU A 152 3.81 11.48 7.46
C LEU A 152 2.98 12.76 7.41
N LEU A 153 1.74 12.75 7.89
CA LEU A 153 0.87 13.93 7.92
C LEU A 153 1.46 15.05 8.80
N TYR A 154 1.97 14.71 9.98
CA TYR A 154 2.61 15.70 10.86
C TYR A 154 3.86 16.29 10.21
N TYR A 155 4.71 15.46 9.60
CA TYR A 155 5.95 15.93 8.96
C TYR A 155 5.68 16.78 7.73
N MET A 156 4.68 16.41 6.91
CA MET A 156 4.24 17.23 5.78
C MET A 156 3.77 18.60 6.23
N LYS A 157 3.00 18.69 7.33
CA LYS A 157 2.51 19.97 7.81
C LYS A 157 3.65 20.87 8.29
N THR A 158 4.61 20.32 9.03
CA THR A 158 5.80 21.06 9.47
C THR A 158 6.64 21.53 8.28
N LEU A 159 6.85 20.67 7.26
CA LEU A 159 7.61 21.04 6.07
C LEU A 159 6.91 22.12 5.23
N GLN A 160 5.58 22.07 5.12
CA GLN A 160 4.81 23.11 4.45
C GLN A 160 5.08 24.48 5.08
N ASP A 161 5.17 24.54 6.41
CA ASP A 161 5.42 25.77 7.14
C ASP A 161 6.88 26.24 6.99
N TRP A 162 7.85 25.32 6.81
CA TRP A 162 9.27 25.66 6.61
C TRP A 162 9.63 26.08 5.19
N VAL A 163 9.11 25.38 4.18
CA VAL A 163 9.42 25.59 2.75
C VAL A 163 8.59 26.76 2.17
N GLY A 164 7.47 27.10 2.82
CA GLY A 164 6.55 28.12 2.38
C GLY A 164 5.45 27.58 1.46
N THR A 165 4.28 28.20 1.54
CA THR A 165 3.06 27.72 0.87
C THR A 165 3.16 27.79 -0.66
N ASP A 166 3.90 28.75 -1.20
CA ASP A 166 4.04 28.94 -2.65
C ASP A 166 4.84 27.80 -3.30
N VAL A 167 5.97 27.42 -2.70
CA VAL A 167 6.79 26.31 -3.18
C VAL A 167 6.08 24.98 -2.93
N TRP A 168 5.44 24.81 -1.78
CA TRP A 168 4.68 23.59 -1.47
C TRP A 168 3.52 23.33 -2.44
N ASN A 169 2.82 24.38 -2.89
CA ASN A 169 1.70 24.23 -3.82
C ASN A 169 2.15 24.10 -5.29
N SER A 170 3.37 24.53 -5.61
CA SER A 170 3.93 24.40 -6.97
C SER A 170 4.22 22.96 -7.36
N VAL A 171 4.48 22.09 -6.38
CA VAL A 171 4.90 20.71 -6.59
C VAL A 171 4.05 19.76 -5.72
N PRO A 172 3.55 18.62 -6.24
CA PRO A 172 2.69 17.71 -5.48
C PRO A 172 3.47 16.82 -4.49
N ILE A 173 4.38 17.38 -3.68
CA ILE A 173 5.24 16.67 -2.71
C ILE A 173 4.40 15.80 -1.78
N ALA A 174 3.31 16.35 -1.23
CA ALA A 174 2.42 15.66 -0.31
C ALA A 174 1.83 14.38 -0.93
N LYS A 175 1.33 14.49 -2.16
CA LYS A 175 0.70 13.38 -2.87
C LYS A 175 1.73 12.32 -3.23
N THR A 176 2.91 12.72 -3.67
CA THR A 176 3.98 11.82 -4.08
C THR A 176 4.54 11.05 -2.89
N ALA A 177 4.82 11.71 -1.76
CA ALA A 177 5.26 11.03 -0.55
C ALA A 177 4.19 10.08 0.03
N ALA A 178 2.91 10.44 -0.03
CA ALA A 178 1.82 9.53 0.35
C ALA A 178 1.71 8.31 -0.59
N SER A 179 1.99 8.51 -1.88
CA SER A 179 2.02 7.42 -2.87
C SER A 179 3.21 6.48 -2.61
N TYR A 180 4.41 7.01 -2.41
CA TYR A 180 5.59 6.22 -2.01
C TYR A 180 5.32 5.39 -0.76
N LEU A 181 4.69 5.99 0.25
CA LEU A 181 4.34 5.27 1.46
C LEU A 181 3.32 4.15 1.18
N GLN A 182 2.29 4.43 0.39
CA GLN A 182 1.29 3.43 0.05
C GLN A 182 1.92 2.25 -0.72
N ASP A 183 2.79 2.55 -1.66
CA ASP A 183 3.46 1.57 -2.49
C ASP A 183 4.43 0.72 -1.66
N PHE A 184 5.10 1.30 -0.66
CA PHE A 184 6.01 0.57 0.22
C PHE A 184 5.35 -0.59 0.99
N HIS A 185 4.04 -0.53 1.23
CA HIS A 185 3.30 -1.64 1.87
C HIS A 185 3.23 -2.91 0.99
N HIS A 186 3.60 -2.83 -0.30
CA HIS A 186 3.73 -4.00 -1.15
C HIS A 186 4.96 -4.86 -0.80
N SER A 187 5.94 -4.30 -0.09
CA SER A 187 7.13 -5.03 0.38
C SER A 187 7.01 -5.40 1.86
N SER A 188 7.52 -6.57 2.22
CA SER A 188 7.68 -6.98 3.62
C SER A 188 8.78 -6.19 4.35
N ASN A 189 9.64 -5.49 3.60
CA ASN A 189 10.70 -4.63 4.15
C ASN A 189 10.16 -3.52 5.06
N ILE A 190 8.89 -3.13 4.90
CA ILE A 190 8.24 -2.15 5.79
C ILE A 190 8.29 -2.54 7.27
N LEU A 191 8.39 -3.84 7.58
CA LEU A 191 8.49 -4.34 8.95
C LEU A 191 9.88 -4.18 9.59
N LYS A 192 10.91 -3.87 8.80
CA LYS A 192 12.28 -3.67 9.30
C LYS A 192 12.44 -2.31 10.00
N TYR A 193 11.65 -1.33 9.60
CA TYR A 193 11.82 0.07 9.98
C TYR A 193 10.72 0.53 10.94
N LYS A 194 11.04 1.55 11.75
CA LYS A 194 10.04 2.23 12.58
C LYS A 194 9.10 3.06 11.70
N PRO A 195 7.79 3.16 12.02
CA PRO A 195 6.86 3.98 11.24
C PRO A 195 7.28 5.45 11.07
N THR A 196 7.97 6.02 12.07
CA THR A 196 8.54 7.37 12.03
C THR A 196 9.64 7.50 10.96
N HIS A 197 10.50 6.50 10.84
CA HIS A 197 11.61 6.45 9.88
C HIS A 197 11.09 6.27 8.46
N VAL A 198 10.11 5.38 8.27
CA VAL A 198 9.47 5.15 6.97
C VAL A 198 8.83 6.43 6.43
N ALA A 199 8.11 7.16 7.30
CA ALA A 199 7.48 8.42 6.92
C ALA A 199 8.50 9.46 6.43
N ILE A 200 9.64 9.60 7.13
CA ILE A 200 10.70 10.52 6.73
C ILE A 200 11.41 10.05 5.46
N GLY A 201 11.67 8.76 5.31
CA GLY A 201 12.27 8.19 4.10
C GLY A 201 11.43 8.47 2.85
N CYS A 202 10.11 8.23 2.92
CA CYS A 202 9.18 8.53 1.82
C CYS A 202 9.11 10.02 1.50
N LEU A 203 9.13 10.87 2.55
CA LEU A 203 9.10 12.32 2.39
C LEU A 203 10.40 12.86 1.79
N SER A 204 11.54 12.33 2.23
CA SER A 204 12.84 12.63 1.65
C SER A 204 12.92 12.24 0.19
N LEU A 205 12.41 11.05 -0.18
CA LEU A 205 12.39 10.60 -1.57
C LEU A 205 11.58 11.57 -2.43
N ALA A 206 10.43 12.04 -1.93
CA ALA A 206 9.60 13.02 -2.64
C ALA A 206 10.31 14.36 -2.81
N LEU A 207 10.98 14.88 -1.77
CA LEU A 207 11.78 16.11 -1.86
C LEU A 207 12.90 15.99 -2.90
N GLN A 208 13.64 14.88 -2.88
CA GLN A 208 14.72 14.60 -3.83
C GLN A 208 14.20 14.45 -5.26
N THR A 209 13.04 13.79 -5.44
CA THR A 209 12.41 13.60 -6.77
C THR A 209 12.12 14.94 -7.45
N TYR A 210 11.76 15.96 -6.67
CA TYR A 210 11.43 17.29 -7.18
C TYR A 210 12.53 18.33 -7.01
N GLY A 211 13.69 17.95 -6.45
CA GLY A 211 14.81 18.86 -6.21
C GLY A 211 14.48 20.00 -5.23
N VAL A 212 13.55 19.78 -4.31
CA VAL A 212 13.16 20.79 -3.30
C VAL A 212 14.09 20.67 -2.10
N GLN A 213 14.92 21.69 -1.90
CA GLN A 213 15.76 21.79 -0.71
C GLN A 213 15.01 22.51 0.40
N VAL A 214 15.12 21.96 1.62
CA VAL A 214 14.55 22.59 2.80
C VAL A 214 15.43 23.79 3.17
N PRO A 215 14.85 24.99 3.42
CA PRO A 215 15.62 26.15 3.82
C PRO A 215 16.41 25.91 5.12
N LEU A 216 17.55 26.60 5.26
CA LEU A 216 18.38 26.61 6.48
C LEU A 216 19.03 25.27 6.86
N THR A 217 19.15 24.33 5.91
CA THR A 217 19.86 23.07 6.13
C THR A 217 21.09 22.97 5.25
N ASP A 218 22.23 22.62 5.85
CA ASP A 218 23.43 22.22 5.13
C ASP A 218 23.44 20.70 4.98
N GLU A 219 23.26 20.20 3.77
CA GLU A 219 23.28 18.75 3.46
C GLU A 219 24.67 18.12 3.72
N SER A 220 25.71 18.95 3.86
CA SER A 220 27.08 18.54 4.15
C SER A 220 27.26 18.11 5.61
N ASP A 221 26.47 18.68 6.53
CA ASP A 221 26.54 18.40 7.96
C ASP A 221 25.35 17.52 8.40
N GLU A 222 25.64 16.33 8.91
CA GLU A 222 24.61 15.39 9.35
C GLU A 222 23.80 15.93 10.54
N ALA A 223 24.37 16.83 11.34
CA ALA A 223 23.69 17.48 12.45
C ALA A 223 22.69 18.57 11.97
N SER A 224 22.90 19.11 10.78
CA SER A 224 22.10 20.18 10.18
C SER A 224 21.01 19.66 9.22
N MET A 225 20.82 18.34 9.15
CA MET A 225 19.80 17.71 8.33
C MET A 225 18.38 18.07 8.78
N TRP A 226 17.50 18.39 7.81
CA TRP A 226 16.12 18.85 8.06
C TRP A 226 15.27 17.91 8.90
N TYR A 227 15.58 16.61 8.88
CA TYR A 227 14.84 15.60 9.62
C TYR A 227 15.28 15.41 11.08
N LYS A 228 16.47 15.89 11.49
CA LYS A 228 16.98 15.70 12.86
C LYS A 228 16.09 16.35 13.94
N PRO A 229 15.49 17.54 13.72
CA PRO A 229 14.50 18.10 14.65
C PRO A 229 13.23 17.24 14.80
N LEU A 230 12.87 16.48 13.75
CA LEU A 230 11.68 15.64 13.75
C LEU A 230 11.94 14.27 14.39
N VAL A 231 13.06 13.65 14.02
CA VAL A 231 13.45 12.31 14.46
C VAL A 231 14.95 12.28 14.72
N LYS A 232 15.30 12.21 16.01
CA LYS A 232 16.70 12.30 16.49
C LYS A 232 17.51 11.03 16.20
N ASP A 233 16.86 9.87 16.14
CA ASP A 233 17.48 8.56 15.89
C ASP A 233 17.56 8.19 14.40
N PHE A 234 17.24 9.11 13.50
CA PHE A 234 17.33 8.90 12.06
C PHE A 234 18.72 9.31 11.55
N THR A 235 19.41 8.38 10.88
CA THR A 235 20.73 8.59 10.27
C THR A 235 20.62 8.63 8.75
N ARG A 236 21.69 9.07 8.09
CA ARG A 236 21.76 9.08 6.63
C ARG A 236 21.69 7.65 6.09
N GLU A 237 22.29 6.67 6.74
CA GLU A 237 22.25 5.26 6.32
C GLU A 237 20.81 4.73 6.30
N ASN A 238 20.04 4.96 7.37
CA ASN A 238 18.63 4.56 7.44
C ASN A 238 17.79 5.21 6.33
N GLN A 239 18.09 6.48 5.99
CA GLN A 239 17.44 7.19 4.90
C GLN A 239 17.69 6.51 3.56
N TRP A 240 18.95 6.19 3.26
CA TRP A 240 19.33 5.54 2.02
C TRP A 240 18.75 4.13 1.90
N GLU A 241 18.81 3.33 2.97
CA GLU A 241 18.24 1.97 2.98
C GLU A 241 16.73 1.99 2.72
N ILE A 242 15.98 2.87 3.39
CA ILE A 242 14.52 2.97 3.17
C ILE A 242 14.23 3.43 1.74
N ILE A 243 14.97 4.40 1.21
CA ILE A 243 14.79 4.87 -0.16
C ILE A 243 15.07 3.75 -1.16
N GLU A 244 16.14 2.98 -0.95
CA GLU A 244 16.49 1.85 -1.81
C GLU A 244 15.39 0.79 -1.80
N ASP A 245 14.93 0.39 -0.61
CA ASP A 245 13.85 -0.59 -0.44
C ASP A 245 12.53 -0.11 -1.07
N VAL A 246 12.21 1.19 -0.99
CA VAL A 246 11.04 1.79 -1.66
C VAL A 246 11.20 1.74 -3.18
N ILE A 247 12.37 2.11 -3.71
CA ILE A 247 12.65 2.06 -5.15
C ILE A 247 12.62 0.62 -5.66
N GLU A 248 13.03 -0.35 -4.85
CA GLU A 248 12.99 -1.77 -5.19
C GLU A 248 11.56 -2.24 -5.51
N VAL A 249 10.56 -1.75 -4.77
CA VAL A 249 9.14 -2.04 -5.05
C VAL A 249 8.77 -1.71 -6.49
N TYR A 250 9.18 -0.52 -6.98
CA TYR A 250 8.88 -0.10 -8.35
C TYR A 250 9.61 -0.94 -9.41
N LYS A 251 10.83 -1.41 -9.11
CA LYS A 251 11.56 -2.34 -9.98
C LYS A 251 10.84 -3.68 -10.08
N HIS A 252 10.37 -4.21 -8.95
CA HIS A 252 9.59 -5.45 -8.90
C HIS A 252 8.26 -5.30 -9.64
N GLU A 253 7.53 -4.20 -9.42
CA GLU A 253 6.27 -3.94 -10.10
C GLU A 253 6.44 -3.86 -11.63
N ALA A 254 7.48 -3.17 -12.11
CA ALA A 254 7.81 -3.12 -13.52
C ALA A 254 8.06 -4.53 -14.10
N SER A 255 8.75 -5.40 -13.36
CA SER A 255 8.99 -6.80 -13.77
C SER A 255 7.73 -7.67 -13.76
N LEU A 256 6.74 -7.34 -12.92
CA LEU A 256 5.46 -8.03 -12.84
C LEU A 256 4.55 -7.63 -14.02
N LYS A 257 4.59 -6.35 -14.43
CA LYS A 257 3.79 -5.78 -15.52
C LYS A 257 4.35 -6.03 -16.92
N ALA A 258 5.61 -6.43 -17.06
CA ALA A 258 6.27 -6.66 -18.35
C ALA A 258 5.82 -7.92 -19.12
N ASN A 259 4.64 -8.48 -18.82
CA ASN A 259 4.07 -9.69 -19.44
C ASN A 259 2.90 -9.37 -20.40
#